data_AF-A0A2L2Z5X7-F1
#
_entry.id   AF-A0A2L2Z5X7-F1
#
_cell.length_a   1.000
_cell.length_b   1.000
_cell.length_c   1.000
_cell.angle_alpha   90.00
_cell.angle_beta   90.00
_cell.angle_gamma   90.00
#
_symmetry.space_group_name_H-M   'P 1'
#
loop_
_entity.id
_entity.type
_entity.pdbx_description
1 polymer ?
#
loop_
_entity_poly.entity_id
_entity_poly.type
_entity_poly.pdbx_seq_one_letter_code
_entity_poly.pdbx_strand_id
1 'polypeptide(L)' 'WNGWFVVHVLAIADMGAFIWKKKLRVYQRVGHVIKILFFQMKSIRGIEVEEGKCTKLGLEVNGLLERSFMLTSEDG' A
#
# COMPACT_ATOMS: atom_id res chain seq x y z
N TRP A 1 36.99 5.40 32.81
CA TRP A 1 35.56 5.13 32.51
C TRP A 1 35.51 4.35 31.20
N ASN A 2 35.06 3.10 31.23
CA ASN A 2 35.11 2.19 30.08
C ASN A 2 34.02 2.54 29.05
N GLY A 3 34.39 3.31 28.02
CA GLY A 3 33.47 3.76 26.97
C GLY A 3 32.69 2.64 26.26
N TRP A 4 33.20 1.41 26.28
CA TRP A 4 32.52 0.22 25.76
C TRP A 4 31.15 -0.05 26.40
N PHE A 5 31.06 0.12 27.73
CA PHE A 5 29.79 -0.07 28.46
C PHE A 5 28.77 1.02 28.11
N VAL A 6 29.22 2.25 27.89
CA VAL A 6 28.34 3.37 27.54
C VAL A 6 27.67 3.14 26.19
N VAL A 7 28.41 2.61 25.21
CA VAL A 7 27.86 2.28 23.88
C VAL A 7 26.79 1.18 23.97
N HIS A 8 27.01 0.16 24.79
CA HIS A 8 26.04 -0.94 24.95
C HIS A 8 24.75 -0.46 25.62
N VAL A 9 24.86 0.39 26.64
CA VAL A 9 23.71 0.96 27.34
C VAL A 9 22.90 1.88 26.41
N LEU A 10 23.56 2.72 25.61
CA LEU A 10 22.89 3.57 24.63
C LEU A 10 22.16 2.75 23.55
N ALA A 11 22.79 1.70 23.03
CA ALA A 11 22.16 0.83 22.04
C ALA A 11 20.89 0.14 22.58
N ILE A 12 20.91 -0.33 23.83
CA ILE A 12 19.75 -0.94 24.48
C ILE A 12 18.63 0.09 24.68
N ALA A 13 18.97 1.31 25.10
CA ALA A 13 18.01 2.39 25.29
C ALA A 13 17.32 2.78 23.98
N ASP A 14 18.09 2.92 22.89
CA ASP A 14 17.55 3.24 21.56
C ASP A 14 16.65 2.13 21.02
N MET A 15 17.05 0.86 21.18
CA MET A 15 16.19 -0.28 20.84
C MET A 15 14.88 -0.28 21.63
N GLY A 16 14.95 -0.01 22.94
CA GLY A 16 13.78 0.10 23.79
C GLY A 16 12.84 1.24 23.38
N ALA A 17 13.39 2.41 23.09
CA ALA A 17 12.65 3.57 22.62
C ALA A 17 11.99 3.32 21.24
N PHE A 18 12.69 2.62 20.34
CA PHE A 18 12.17 2.26 19.03
C PHE A 18 10.99 1.27 19.14
N ILE A 19 11.12 0.24 19.98
CA ILE A 19 10.04 -0.72 20.25
C ILE A 19 8.84 -0.01 20.88
N TRP A 20 9.08 0.90 21.84
CA TRP A 20 8.04 1.71 22.48
C TRP A 20 7.29 2.59 21.48
N LYS A 21 8.00 3.34 20.64
CA LYS A 21 7.39 4.14 19.55
C LYS A 21 6.63 3.29 18.55
N LYS A 22 7.11 2.07 18.25
CA LYS A 22 6.40 1.14 17.36
C LYS A 22 5.12 0.63 17.99
N LYS A 23 5.13 0.34 19.29
CA LYS A 23 3.94 -0.08 20.06
C LYS A 23 2.91 1.04 20.21
N LEU A 24 3.35 2.30 20.34
CA LEU A 24 2.47 3.47 20.41
C LEU A 24 1.74 3.78 19.10
N ARG A 25 2.25 3.33 17.96
CA ARG A 25 1.53 3.41 16.69
C ARG A 25 0.44 2.35 16.64
N VAL A 26 -0.62 2.59 17.39
CA VAL A 26 -1.84 1.80 17.35
C VAL A 26 -2.58 2.18 16.07
N TYR A 27 -2.46 1.34 15.04
CA TYR A 27 -3.27 1.47 13.85
C TYR A 27 -4.69 1.00 14.18
N GLN A 28 -5.66 1.90 14.06
CA GLN A 28 -7.07 1.55 14.19
C GLN A 28 -7.61 1.12 12.84
N ARG A 29 -8.31 -0.04 12.80
CA ARG A 29 -9.05 -0.44 11.60
C ARG A 29 -10.20 0.54 11.39
N VAL A 30 -10.22 1.20 10.24
CA VAL A 30 -11.27 2.19 9.88
C VAL A 30 -12.40 1.61 9.03
N GLY A 31 -12.24 0.39 8.52
CA GLY A 31 -13.28 -0.25 7.70
C GLY A 31 -12.78 -1.50 6.97
N HIS A 32 -13.64 -1.97 6.07
CA HIS A 32 -13.41 -3.11 5.19
C HIS A 32 -13.79 -2.75 3.75
N VAL A 33 -13.04 -3.29 2.79
CA VAL A 33 -13.38 -3.18 1.37
C VAL A 33 -14.55 -4.13 1.10
N ILE A 34 -15.68 -3.61 0.63
CA ILE A 34 -16.87 -4.42 0.33
C ILE A 34 -16.82 -4.93 -1.12
N LYS A 35 -16.33 -4.11 -2.05
CA LYS A 35 -16.26 -4.41 -3.48
C LYS A 35 -15.04 -3.79 -4.10
N ILE A 36 -14.47 -4.47 -5.10
CA ILE A 36 -13.43 -3.94 -5.97
C ILE A 36 -14.01 -3.93 -7.39
N LEU A 37 -13.95 -2.77 -8.04
CA LEU A 37 -14.39 -2.60 -9.42
C LEU A 37 -13.17 -2.39 -10.30
N PHE A 38 -13.05 -3.22 -11.34
CA PHE A 38 -11.99 -3.12 -12.33
C PHE A 38 -12.54 -2.59 -13.65
N PHE A 39 -11.87 -1.59 -14.20
CA PHE A 39 -12.27 -0.95 -15.45
C PHE A 39 -11.21 -1.23 -16.52
N GLN A 40 -11.41 -2.27 -17.33
CA GLN A 40 -10.46 -2.60 -18.41
C GLN A 40 -10.29 -1.46 -19.44
N MET A 41 -11.36 -0.69 -19.70
CA MET A 41 -11.36 0.41 -20.66
C MET A 41 -11.89 1.68 -19.99
N LYS A 42 -11.41 2.84 -20.45
CA LYS A 42 -11.89 4.14 -19.98
C LYS A 42 -13.37 4.33 -20.32
N SER A 43 -14.13 4.87 -19.37
CA SER A 43 -15.54 5.28 -19.54
C SER A 43 -16.56 4.16 -19.82
N ILE A 44 -16.23 2.90 -19.52
CA ILE A 44 -17.18 1.78 -19.58
C ILE A 44 -17.59 1.29 -18.19
N ARG A 45 -18.58 0.39 -18.14
CA ARG A 45 -18.99 -0.29 -16.90
C ARG A 45 -17.84 -1.14 -16.35
N GLY A 46 -17.55 -0.98 -15.06
CA GLY A 46 -16.58 -1.79 -14.35
C GLY A 46 -17.12 -3.18 -14.04
N ILE A 47 -16.21 -4.16 -14.00
CA ILE A 47 -16.50 -5.52 -13.54
C ILE A 47 -16.12 -5.66 -12.07
N GLU A 48 -16.90 -6.42 -11.32
CA GLU A 48 -16.58 -6.72 -9.93
C GLU A 48 -15.52 -7.83 -9.88
N VAL A 49 -14.47 -7.61 -9.09
CA VAL A 49 -13.36 -8.57 -8.93
C VAL A 49 -13.14 -8.84 -7.45
N GLU A 50 -12.65 -10.03 -7.13
CA GLU A 50 -12.36 -10.43 -5.74
C GLU A 50 -11.01 -9.93 -5.27
N GLU A 51 -10.03 -9.87 -6.17
CA GLU A 51 -8.66 -9.48 -5.87
C GLU A 51 -7.99 -8.74 -7.03
N GLY A 52 -6.91 -8.05 -6.70
CA GLY A 52 -6.06 -7.35 -7.66
C GLY A 52 -4.81 -6.80 -6.98
N LYS A 53 -3.79 -6.52 -7.78
CA LYS A 53 -2.50 -6.02 -7.33
C LYS A 53 -2.46 -4.50 -7.43
N CYS A 54 -2.19 -3.83 -6.32
CA CYS A 54 -1.93 -2.39 -6.33
C CYS A 54 -0.54 -2.12 -6.91
N THR A 55 -0.49 -1.42 -8.05
CA THR A 55 0.75 -0.96 -8.68
C THR A 55 0.88 0.56 -8.56
N LYS A 56 2.04 1.11 -8.96
CA LYS A 56 2.22 2.57 -9.02
C LYS A 56 1.28 3.26 -10.02
N LEU A 57 0.79 2.53 -11.03
CA LEU A 57 -0.05 3.06 -12.10
C LEU A 57 -1.55 2.82 -11.86
N GLY A 58 -1.92 1.98 -10.89
CA GLY A 58 -3.31 1.64 -10.60
C GLY A 58 -3.49 0.18 -10.20
N LEU A 59 -4.73 -0.29 -10.26
CA LEU A 59 -5.08 -1.69 -9.99
C LEU A 59 -4.70 -2.58 -11.19
N GLU A 60 -4.00 -3.68 -10.95
CA GLU A 60 -3.68 -4.70 -11.95
C GLU A 60 -4.42 -5.99 -11.63
N VAL A 61 -5.17 -6.53 -12.59
CA VAL A 61 -5.95 -7.77 -12.44
C VAL A 61 -5.58 -8.69 -13.60
N ASN A 62 -5.11 -9.90 -13.29
CA ASN A 62 -4.71 -10.90 -14.29
C ASN A 62 -3.72 -10.38 -15.35
N GLY A 63 -2.77 -9.53 -14.94
CA GLY A 63 -1.77 -8.92 -15.85
C GLY A 63 -2.29 -7.73 -16.65
N LEU A 64 -3.56 -7.34 -16.49
CA LEU A 64 -4.14 -6.18 -17.13
C LEU A 64 -4.21 -5.00 -16.15
N LEU A 65 -3.65 -3.86 -16.55
CA LEU A 65 -3.72 -2.62 -15.78
C LEU A 65 -5.10 -1.97 -15.95
N GLU A 66 -5.60 -1.36 -14.89
CA GLU A 66 -6.82 -0.57 -14.92
C GLU A 66 -6.74 0.54 -15.98
N ARG A 67 -7.80 0.63 -16.80
CA ARG A 67 -7.98 1.56 -17.92
C ARG A 67 -6.84 1.49 -18.94
N SER A 68 -6.30 0.30 -19.18
CA SER A 68 -5.29 0.06 -20.22
C SER A 68 -5.77 0.39 -21.63
N PHE A 69 -7.08 0.39 -21.86
CA PHE A 69 -7.67 0.70 -23.16
C PHE A 69 -8.50 1.99 -23.13
N MET A 70 -8.57 2.66 -24.26
CA MET A 70 -9.44 3.82 -24.49
C MET A 70 -9.93 3.79 -25.93
N LEU A 71 -11.23 4.05 -26.14
CA LEU A 71 -11.76 4.34 -27.46
C LEU A 71 -11.49 5.80 -27.76
N THR A 72 -10.94 6.06 -28.93
CA THR A 72 -10.69 7.40 -29.46
C THR A 72 -11.53 7.59 -30.72
N SER A 73 -11.89 8.84 -31.01
CA SER A 73 -12.44 9.19 -32.32
C SER A 73 -11.32 9.23 -33.35
N GLU A 74 -11.65 9.46 -34.62
CA GLU A 74 -10.65 9.72 -35.67
C GLU A 74 -9.74 10.92 -35.33
N ASP A 75 -10.26 11.87 -34.55
CA ASP A 75 -9.54 13.08 -34.11
C ASP A 75 -8.63 12.88 -32.89
N GLY A 76 -8.65 11.69 -32.27
CA GLY A 76 -7.92 11.39 -31.03
C GLY A 76 -8.71 11.72 -29.76
#